data_AF-A0A959GVV8-F1
#
_entry.id   AF-A0A959GVV8-F1
#
_cell.length_a   1.000
_cell.length_b   1.000
_cell.length_c   1.000
_cell.angle_alpha   90.00
_cell.angle_beta   90.00
_cell.angle_gamma   90.00
#
_symmetry.space_group_name_H-M   'P 1'
#
loop_
_entity.id
_entity.type
_entity.pdbx_description
1 polymer ?
#
loop_
_entity_poly.entity_id
_entity_poly.type
_entity_poly.pdbx_seq_one_letter_code
_entity_poly.pdbx_strand_id
1 'polypeptide(L)'
;MRKPLLLTLALVAAGLLPTAAQISVSNDKPVRGDAITITLAKPEPYVVVTYRPNSSLAHSDTLRTTGMATDFQWAPSRAGVVSLSTAGQGSRNVSVRYKGMPGLGIMVLILAGTILLGGAGFAFGLLFRDDGDEEAMEDFLEHRADT
;
A
#
# COMPACT_ATOMS: atom_id res chain seq x y z
N MET A 1 -70.20 -1.34 -15.57
CA MET A 1 -68.89 -1.60 -14.91
C MET A 1 -67.79 -1.17 -15.87
N ARG A 2 -67.11 -0.05 -15.59
CA ARG A 2 -66.12 0.57 -16.48
C ARG A 2 -64.73 -0.02 -16.16
N LYS A 3 -64.08 -0.61 -17.18
CA LYS A 3 -62.74 -1.22 -17.09
C LYS A 3 -61.69 -0.14 -16.76
N PRO A 4 -60.84 -0.30 -15.73
CA PRO A 4 -59.76 0.63 -15.47
C PRO A 4 -58.67 0.49 -16.53
N LEU A 5 -58.29 1.65 -17.05
CA LEU A 5 -57.36 1.88 -18.16
C LEU A 5 -55.93 1.51 -17.70
N LEU A 6 -55.33 0.53 -18.39
CA LEU A 6 -53.90 0.20 -18.31
C LEU A 6 -53.08 1.40 -18.78
N LEU A 7 -52.23 1.95 -17.92
CA LEU A 7 -51.24 2.95 -18.30
C LEU A 7 -49.84 2.37 -18.01
N THR A 8 -49.34 1.59 -18.97
CA THR A 8 -47.99 1.03 -18.96
C THR A 8 -47.04 2.09 -19.51
N LEU A 9 -46.33 2.79 -18.62
CA LEU A 9 -45.30 3.75 -19.02
C LEU A 9 -43.99 2.98 -19.29
N ALA A 10 -43.78 2.57 -20.53
CA ALA A 10 -42.51 2.01 -20.99
C ALA A 10 -41.50 3.16 -21.18
N LEU A 11 -40.69 3.42 -20.16
CA LEU A 11 -39.56 4.34 -20.25
C LEU A 11 -38.41 3.65 -20.99
N VAL A 12 -38.42 3.72 -22.32
CA VAL A 12 -37.28 3.32 -23.16
C VAL A 12 -36.26 4.46 -23.14
N ALA A 13 -35.42 4.50 -22.11
CA ALA A 13 -34.19 5.27 -22.11
C ALA A 13 -33.07 4.44 -22.77
N ALA A 14 -33.18 4.24 -24.08
CA ALA A 14 -32.09 3.72 -24.89
C ALA A 14 -31.47 4.90 -25.65
N GLY A 15 -30.28 5.33 -25.24
CA GLY A 15 -29.54 6.32 -26.00
C GLY A 15 -28.35 6.91 -25.27
N LEU A 16 -27.16 6.41 -25.64
CA LEU A 16 -25.83 6.94 -25.33
C LEU A 16 -25.27 6.55 -23.96
N LEU A 17 -24.93 5.25 -23.82
CA LEU A 17 -23.75 4.93 -23.02
C LEU A 17 -22.58 5.71 -23.64
N PRO A 18 -21.85 6.57 -22.91
CA PRO A 18 -20.58 7.06 -23.40
C PRO A 18 -19.75 5.82 -23.68
N THR A 19 -19.30 5.65 -24.92
CA THR A 19 -18.27 4.67 -25.26
C THR A 19 -17.05 5.14 -24.49
N ALA A 20 -16.93 4.68 -23.24
CA ALA A 20 -15.88 5.06 -22.33
C ALA A 20 -14.60 4.73 -23.05
N ALA A 21 -13.83 5.76 -23.36
CA ALA A 21 -12.61 5.58 -24.09
C ALA A 21 -11.71 4.65 -23.26
N GLN A 22 -11.45 3.47 -23.82
CA GLN A 22 -11.20 2.28 -23.03
C GLN A 22 -9.69 2.07 -22.93
N ILE A 23 -9.07 2.66 -21.90
CA ILE A 23 -7.72 2.28 -21.50
C ILE A 23 -7.83 0.88 -20.87
N SER A 24 -7.18 -0.11 -21.48
CA SER A 24 -7.06 -1.48 -20.97
C SER A 24 -5.66 -1.74 -20.41
N VAL A 25 -5.54 -2.67 -19.48
CA VAL A 25 -4.27 -3.07 -18.88
C VAL A 25 -4.19 -4.58 -18.89
N SER A 26 -3.03 -5.13 -19.27
CA SER A 26 -2.82 -6.58 -19.38
C SER A 26 -3.00 -7.33 -18.05
N ASN A 27 -2.85 -6.62 -16.93
CA ASN A 27 -3.11 -7.12 -15.58
C ASN A 27 -3.77 -6.01 -14.76
N ASP A 28 -4.97 -6.28 -14.22
CA ASP A 28 -5.72 -5.33 -13.39
C ASP A 28 -5.10 -5.08 -12.01
N LYS A 29 -4.18 -5.96 -11.59
CA LYS A 29 -3.49 -5.93 -10.30
C LYS A 29 -1.98 -6.02 -10.53
N PRO A 30 -1.38 -5.04 -11.22
CA PRO A 30 0.05 -5.06 -11.48
C PRO A 30 0.83 -4.94 -10.17
N VAL A 31 2.01 -5.54 -10.16
CA VAL A 31 2.94 -5.47 -9.03
C VAL A 31 4.03 -4.47 -9.37
N ARG A 32 4.46 -3.68 -8.38
CA ARG A 32 5.56 -2.74 -8.54
C ARG A 32 6.79 -3.42 -9.14
N GLY A 33 7.32 -2.85 -10.22
CA GLY A 33 8.51 -3.31 -10.92
C GLY A 33 8.27 -4.40 -11.97
N ASP A 34 7.06 -4.96 -12.06
CA ASP A 34 6.75 -5.96 -13.08
C ASP A 34 6.17 -5.25 -14.32
N ALA A 35 6.72 -5.56 -15.50
CA ALA A 35 6.30 -4.94 -16.74
C ALA A 35 4.90 -5.40 -17.15
N ILE A 36 4.05 -4.44 -17.52
CA ILE A 36 2.70 -4.66 -18.03
C ILE A 36 2.49 -3.88 -19.32
N THR A 37 1.48 -4.27 -20.08
CA THR A 37 1.08 -3.59 -21.31
C THR A 37 -0.19 -2.79 -21.05
N ILE A 38 -0.16 -1.51 -21.40
CA ILE A 38 -1.32 -0.63 -21.45
C ILE A 38 -1.79 -0.60 -22.89
N THR A 39 -3.03 -0.98 -23.13
CA THR A 39 -3.65 -0.98 -24.47
C THR A 39 -4.70 0.10 -24.54
N LEU A 40 -4.66 0.91 -25.59
CA LEU A 40 -5.55 2.02 -25.84
C LEU A 40 -6.50 1.67 -26.98
N ALA A 41 -7.74 2.14 -26.89
CA ALA A 41 -8.74 1.95 -27.94
C ALA A 41 -8.43 2.75 -29.23
N LYS A 42 -7.67 3.84 -29.11
CA LYS A 42 -7.16 4.64 -30.24
C LYS A 42 -5.64 4.85 -30.11
N PRO A 43 -4.91 5.07 -31.20
CA PRO A 43 -3.50 5.40 -31.15
C PRO A 43 -3.28 6.76 -30.48
N GLU A 44 -2.33 6.84 -29.54
CA GLU A 44 -1.93 8.09 -28.88
C GLU A 44 -0.40 8.22 -28.86
N PRO A 45 0.16 9.44 -28.82
CA PRO A 45 1.60 9.64 -28.77
C PRO A 45 2.20 9.43 -27.37
N TYR A 46 1.39 9.56 -26.32
CA TYR A 46 1.83 9.38 -24.94
C TYR A 46 0.70 9.00 -23.98
N VAL A 47 1.09 8.39 -22.85
CA VAL A 47 0.23 8.11 -21.70
C VAL A 47 0.84 8.79 -20.48
N VAL A 48 0.03 9.57 -19.76
CA VAL A 48 0.44 10.18 -18.49
C VAL A 48 0.09 9.23 -17.35
N VAL A 49 1.07 8.96 -16.50
CA VAL A 49 0.97 8.04 -15.36
C VAL A 49 1.13 8.85 -14.10
N THR A 50 0.05 9.07 -13.36
CA THR A 50 0.06 9.85 -12.12
C THR A 50 -0.08 8.93 -10.91
N TYR A 51 0.99 8.83 -10.13
CA TYR A 51 1.03 8.13 -8.86
C TYR A 51 0.47 9.03 -7.76
N ARG A 52 -0.50 8.53 -6.99
CA ARG A 52 -1.01 9.18 -5.78
C ARG A 52 -0.79 8.28 -4.57
N PRO A 53 0.41 8.33 -3.97
CA PRO A 53 0.66 7.65 -2.70
C PRO A 53 -0.13 8.37 -1.61
N ASN A 54 -0.86 7.64 -0.76
CA ASN A 54 -1.77 8.18 0.27
C ASN A 54 -1.23 9.41 1.03
N SER A 55 0.07 9.45 1.34
CA SER A 55 0.68 10.48 2.20
C SER A 55 1.91 11.16 1.57
N SER A 56 2.03 11.16 0.24
CA SER A 56 3.14 11.81 -0.45
C SER A 56 2.67 12.67 -1.61
N LEU A 57 3.52 13.61 -2.03
CA LEU A 57 3.28 14.42 -3.22
C LEU A 57 2.99 13.53 -4.43
N ALA A 58 1.97 13.91 -5.21
CA ALA A 58 1.66 13.24 -6.45
C ALA A 58 2.86 13.34 -7.39
N HIS A 59 3.16 12.24 -8.05
CA HIS A 59 4.26 12.15 -9.01
C HIS A 59 3.70 11.73 -10.36
N SER A 60 4.10 12.40 -11.42
CA SER A 60 3.60 12.12 -12.77
C SER A 60 4.77 11.77 -13.69
N ASP A 61 4.67 10.60 -14.31
CA ASP A 61 5.54 10.14 -15.38
C ASP A 61 4.79 10.22 -16.72
N THR A 62 5.51 10.30 -17.83
CA THR A 62 4.92 10.24 -19.17
C THR A 62 5.59 9.14 -19.98
N LEU A 63 4.80 8.16 -20.42
CA LEU A 63 5.22 7.12 -21.34
C LEU A 63 5.08 7.68 -22.76
N ARG A 64 6.18 7.72 -23.51
CA ARG A 64 6.23 8.26 -24.87
C ARG A 64 6.68 7.17 -25.83
N THR A 65 6.15 7.20 -27.03
CA THR A 65 6.58 6.35 -28.15
C THR A 65 6.99 7.20 -29.34
N THR A 66 7.74 6.61 -30.27
CA THR A 66 8.23 7.27 -31.50
C THR A 66 7.13 7.28 -32.57
N GLY A 67 5.94 7.79 -32.24
CA GLY A 67 4.77 7.79 -33.12
C GLY A 67 3.46 7.71 -32.35
N MET A 68 2.36 7.42 -33.03
CA MET A 68 1.12 7.05 -32.34
C MET A 68 1.12 5.54 -32.10
N ALA A 69 0.87 5.11 -30.86
CA ALA A 69 0.79 3.70 -30.50
C ALA A 69 -0.51 3.41 -29.76
N THR A 70 -1.00 2.19 -29.93
CA THR A 70 -2.08 1.64 -29.11
C THR A 70 -1.55 0.96 -27.87
N ASP A 71 -0.29 0.49 -27.89
CA ASP A 71 0.28 -0.30 -26.82
C ASP A 71 1.52 0.36 -26.22
N PHE A 72 1.55 0.45 -24.89
CA PHE A 72 2.66 0.99 -24.12
C PHE A 72 3.14 -0.03 -23.10
N GLN A 73 4.45 -0.33 -23.11
CA GLN A 73 5.05 -1.06 -22.00
C GLN A 73 5.28 -0.13 -20.81
N TRP A 74 4.88 -0.59 -19.65
CA TRP A 74 5.00 0.16 -18.40
C TRP A 74 5.36 -0.79 -17.26
N ALA A 75 6.43 -0.46 -16.52
CA ALA A 75 6.73 -1.09 -15.25
C ALA A 75 6.45 -0.07 -14.13
N PRO A 76 5.45 -0.29 -13.26
CA PRO A 76 5.13 0.65 -12.20
C PRO A 76 6.30 0.85 -11.23
N SER A 77 6.79 2.09 -11.10
CA SER A 77 7.93 2.41 -10.24
C SER A 77 7.54 2.47 -8.75
N ARG A 78 6.25 2.72 -8.46
CA ARG A 78 5.68 2.89 -7.12
C ARG A 78 4.38 2.09 -6.98
N ALA A 79 4.13 1.57 -5.79
CA ALA A 79 2.86 0.94 -5.43
C ALA A 79 1.82 1.98 -4.96
N GLY A 80 0.54 1.63 -5.02
CA GLY A 80 -0.59 2.51 -4.68
C GLY A 80 -1.58 2.69 -5.82
N VAL A 81 -2.44 3.70 -5.70
CA VAL A 81 -3.40 4.04 -6.75
C VAL A 81 -2.70 4.91 -7.80
N VAL A 82 -2.76 4.45 -9.04
CA VAL A 82 -2.16 5.12 -10.19
C VAL A 82 -3.26 5.48 -11.18
N SER A 83 -3.28 6.73 -11.61
CA SER A 83 -4.17 7.21 -12.66
C SER A 83 -3.42 7.23 -13.98
N LEU A 84 -3.88 6.43 -14.93
CA LEU A 84 -3.46 6.48 -16.32
C LEU A 84 -4.37 7.47 -17.06
N SER A 85 -3.81 8.38 -17.84
CA SER A 85 -4.61 9.29 -18.64
C SER A 85 -4.01 9.57 -20.01
N THR A 86 -4.88 9.82 -20.98
CA THR A 86 -4.54 10.22 -22.35
C THR A 86 -5.47 11.34 -22.78
N ALA A 87 -5.04 12.17 -23.74
CA ALA A 87 -5.82 13.30 -24.20
C ALA A 87 -7.13 12.87 -24.90
N GLY A 88 -7.08 11.83 -25.74
CA GLY A 88 -8.23 11.37 -26.52
C GLY A 88 -9.09 10.30 -25.84
N GLN A 89 -8.63 9.70 -24.72
CA GLN A 89 -9.33 8.56 -24.11
C GLN A 89 -9.59 8.66 -22.61
N GLY A 90 -9.45 9.85 -22.02
CA GLY A 90 -9.79 10.08 -20.62
C GLY A 90 -8.82 9.40 -19.67
N SER A 91 -9.33 8.92 -18.53
CA SER A 91 -8.50 8.38 -17.45
C SER A 91 -9.04 7.08 -16.87
N ARG A 92 -8.11 6.19 -16.49
CA ARG A 92 -8.37 4.94 -15.78
C ARG A 92 -7.49 4.86 -14.53
N ASN A 93 -8.09 4.47 -13.40
CA ASN A 93 -7.35 4.17 -12.18
C ASN A 93 -6.95 2.69 -12.13
N VAL A 94 -5.73 2.42 -11.69
CA VAL A 94 -5.13 1.10 -11.54
C VAL A 94 -4.53 0.98 -10.15
N SER A 95 -4.78 -0.14 -9.48
CA SER A 95 -4.23 -0.41 -8.15
C SER A 95 -2.96 -1.24 -8.28
N VAL A 96 -1.80 -0.61 -8.03
CA VAL A 96 -0.49 -1.25 -8.09
C VAL A 96 -0.14 -1.83 -6.72
N ARG A 97 0.19 -3.11 -6.67
CA ARG A 97 0.53 -3.86 -5.46
C ARG A 97 2.02 -3.76 -5.12
N TYR A 98 2.33 -3.93 -3.85
CA TYR A 98 3.70 -4.12 -3.39
C TYR A 98 4.19 -5.53 -3.78
N LYS A 99 5.46 -5.64 -4.16
CA LYS A 99 6.10 -6.89 -4.58
C LYS A 99 6.27 -7.91 -3.44
N GLY A 100 6.22 -7.45 -2.20
CA GLY A 100 6.30 -8.31 -1.02
C GLY A 100 6.13 -7.53 0.27
N MET A 101 6.13 -8.25 1.38
CA MET A 101 6.11 -7.68 2.72
C MET A 101 7.44 -6.95 2.98
N PRO A 102 7.44 -5.76 3.62
CA PRO A 102 8.67 -5.01 3.87
C PRO A 102 9.51 -5.71 4.94
N GLY A 103 10.40 -6.62 4.52
CA GLY A 103 11.24 -7.42 5.44
C GLY A 103 12.10 -6.59 6.38
N LEU A 104 12.59 -5.42 5.91
CA LEU A 104 13.31 -4.45 6.73
C LEU A 104 12.47 -3.93 7.90
N GLY A 105 11.17 -3.68 7.69
CA GLY A 105 10.28 -3.22 8.75
C GLY A 105 10.12 -4.25 9.87
N ILE A 106 10.04 -5.53 9.50
CA ILE A 106 9.96 -6.64 10.46
C ILE A 106 11.27 -6.75 11.26
N MET A 107 12.42 -6.68 10.59
CA MET A 107 13.72 -6.70 11.28
C MET A 107 13.87 -5.54 12.27
N VAL A 108 13.49 -4.32 11.87
CA VAL A 108 13.53 -3.15 12.75
C VAL A 108 12.61 -3.37 13.96
N LEU A 109 11.41 -3.91 13.77
CA LEU A 109 10.47 -4.17 14.85
C LEU A 109 11.00 -5.22 15.84
N ILE A 110 11.62 -6.29 15.34
CA ILE A 110 12.27 -7.30 16.18
C ILE A 110 13.43 -6.67 16.95
N LEU A 111 14.32 -5.94 16.28
CA LEU A 111 15.49 -5.34 16.91
C LEU A 111 15.07 -4.32 17.99
N ALA A 112 14.12 -3.44 17.67
CA ALA A 112 13.56 -2.47 18.61
C ALA A 112 12.92 -3.18 19.81
N GLY A 113 12.13 -4.23 19.57
CA GLY A 113 11.55 -5.05 20.62
C GLY A 113 12.61 -5.67 21.53
N THR A 114 13.69 -6.20 20.95
CA THR A 114 14.78 -6.84 21.71
C THR A 114 15.55 -5.83 22.55
N ILE A 115 15.81 -4.64 22.03
CA ILE A 115 16.48 -3.56 22.77
C ILE A 115 15.58 -3.07 23.92
N LEU A 116 14.29 -2.90 23.66
CA LEU A 116 13.35 -2.34 24.63
C LEU A 116 13.03 -3.36 25.75
N LEU A 117 12.72 -4.61 25.40
CA LEU A 117 12.53 -5.69 26.39
C LEU A 117 13.84 -6.06 27.09
N GLY A 118 14.95 -6.11 26.36
CA GLY A 118 16.26 -6.45 26.92
C GLY A 118 16.74 -5.40 27.91
N GLY A 119 16.58 -4.12 27.59
CA GLY A 119 16.87 -3.01 28.50
C GLY A 119 16.00 -3.03 29.75
N ALA A 120 14.70 -3.27 29.60
CA ALA A 120 13.79 -3.39 30.74
C ALA A 120 14.15 -4.58 31.63
N GLY A 121 14.37 -5.76 31.05
CA GLY A 121 14.74 -6.97 31.79
C GLY A 121 16.07 -6.83 32.53
N PHE A 122 17.07 -6.20 31.91
CA PHE A 122 18.35 -5.90 32.56
C PHE A 122 18.19 -4.91 33.73
N ALA A 123 17.40 -3.86 33.54
CA ALA A 123 17.13 -2.88 34.59
C ALA A 123 16.40 -3.50 35.79
N PHE A 124 15.36 -4.32 35.56
CA PHE A 124 14.71 -5.07 36.63
C PHE A 124 15.66 -6.08 37.28
N GLY A 125 16.48 -6.76 36.47
CA GLY A 125 17.49 -7.68 36.96
C GLY A 125 18.49 -7.03 37.91
N LEU A 126 18.91 -5.78 37.65
CA LEU A 126 19.74 -5.01 38.58
C LEU A 126 18.98 -4.55 39.81
N LEU A 127 17.75 -4.05 39.64
CA LEU A 127 16.92 -3.55 40.73
C LEU A 127 16.65 -4.62 41.80
N PHE A 128 16.42 -5.86 41.39
CA PHE A 128 16.12 -6.98 42.30
C PHE A 128 17.35 -7.79 42.73
N ARG A 129 18.57 -7.36 42.36
CA ARG A 129 19.81 -8.07 42.74
C ARG A 129 20.46 -7.52 43.99
N ASP A 130 20.01 -6.36 44.49
CA ASP A 130 20.59 -5.68 45.65
C ASP A 130 20.01 -6.18 46.99
N ASP A 131 18.87 -6.89 46.98
CA ASP A 131 18.22 -7.35 48.22
C ASP A 131 18.88 -8.61 48.84
N GLY A 132 19.87 -9.22 48.17
CA GLY A 132 20.49 -10.47 48.62
C GLY A 132 21.74 -10.33 49.49
N ASP A 133 22.31 -9.13 49.58
CA ASP A 133 23.61 -8.90 50.24
C ASP A 133 23.46 -8.31 51.66
N GLU A 134 22.29 -7.76 52.02
CA GLU A 134 22.03 -7.21 53.37
C GLU A 134 21.72 -8.31 54.41
N GLU A 135 20.93 -9.35 54.06
CA GLU A 135 20.62 -10.47 54.98
C GLU A 135 21.86 -11.30 55.34
N ALA A 136 22.83 -11.42 54.42
CA ALA A 136 24.08 -12.14 54.68
C ALA A 136 25.03 -11.37 55.63
N MET A 137 24.87 -10.05 55.74
CA MET A 137 25.72 -9.22 56.59
C MET A 137 25.18 -9.10 58.03
N GLU A 138 23.85 -9.18 58.21
CA GLU A 138 23.23 -9.28 59.54
C GLU A 138 23.59 -10.60 60.25
N ASP A 139 23.50 -11.75 59.58
CA ASP A 139 23.81 -13.06 60.16
C ASP A 139 25.29 -13.16 60.60
N PHE A 140 26.21 -12.54 59.85
CA PHE A 140 27.63 -12.49 60.18
C PHE A 140 27.94 -11.57 61.38
N LEU A 141 27.16 -10.51 61.59
CA LEU A 141 27.31 -9.61 62.72
C LEU A 141 26.69 -10.18 64.00
N GLU A 142 25.57 -10.91 63.89
CA GLU A 142 24.94 -11.59 65.02
C GLU A 142 25.81 -12.74 65.54
N HIS A 143 26.42 -13.56 64.66
CA HIS A 143 27.33 -14.64 65.07
C HIS A 143 28.66 -14.18 65.69
N ARG A 144 29.08 -12.93 65.47
CA ARG A 144 30.32 -12.38 66.05
C ARG A 144 30.11 -11.79 67.44
N ALA A 145 28.87 -11.50 67.84
CA ALA A 145 28.56 -10.95 69.15
C ALA A 145 28.68 -12.01 70.29
N ASP A 146 28.71 -13.30 69.93
CA ASP A 146 28.71 -14.43 70.87
C ASP A 146 30.09 -15.11 71.07
N THR A 147 31.18 -14.57 70.50
CA THR A 147 32.58 -15.03 70.73
C THR A 147 33.46 -13.94 71.30
#